data_AF-A0A416EIT9-F1
#
_entry.id   AF-A0A416EIT9-F1
#
_cell.length_a   1.000
_cell.length_b   1.000
_cell.length_c   1.000
_cell.angle_alpha   90.00
_cell.angle_beta   90.00
_cell.angle_gamma   90.00
#
_symmetry.space_group_name_H-M   'P 1'
#
loop_
_entity.id
_entity.type
_entity.pdbx_description
1 polymer ?
#
loop_
_entity_poly.entity_id
_entity_poly.type
_entity_poly.pdbx_seq_one_letter_code
_entity_poly.pdbx_strand_id
1 'polypeptide(L)'
;MKKKLIMTIIVLLFAILLTGCSSEEAQKNAESFQSGMNSVIRDPSVAFSQEAEIQTTENQFIFVWTDPDTKIQYIVYRQKSGYAGFGGITPRLNADGSLYISED
;
A
#
# COMPACT_ATOMS: atom_id res chain seq x y z
N MET A 1 -35.93 -26.84 29.25
CA MET A 1 -35.48 -25.44 29.08
C MET A 1 -33.96 -25.30 28.91
N LYS A 2 -33.14 -26.06 29.65
CA LYS A 2 -31.67 -26.01 29.61
C LYS A 2 -31.01 -26.24 28.23
N LYS A 3 -31.55 -27.15 27.41
CA LYS A 3 -31.00 -27.48 26.07
C LYS A 3 -31.19 -26.36 25.04
N LYS A 4 -32.31 -25.63 25.12
CA LYS A 4 -32.61 -24.50 24.23
C LYS A 4 -31.73 -23.30 24.55
N LEU A 5 -31.46 -23.07 25.84
CA LEU A 5 -30.55 -22.01 26.31
C LEU A 5 -29.11 -22.21 25.82
N ILE A 6 -28.59 -23.44 25.91
CA ILE A 6 -27.22 -23.78 25.48
C ILE A 6 -27.04 -23.57 23.97
N MET A 7 -28.03 -23.96 23.16
CA MET A 7 -27.97 -23.81 21.71
C MET A 7 -27.95 -22.33 21.29
N THR A 8 -28.74 -21.46 21.96
CA THR A 8 -28.75 -20.03 21.68
C THR A 8 -27.41 -19.36 22.01
N ILE A 9 -26.76 -19.78 23.11
CA ILE A 9 -25.44 -19.24 23.50
C ILE A 9 -24.37 -19.61 22.48
N ILE A 10 -24.38 -20.84 21.96
CA ILE A 10 -23.41 -21.30 20.94
C ILE A 10 -23.59 -20.52 19.63
N VAL A 11 -24.83 -20.30 19.19
CA VAL A 11 -25.11 -19.51 17.97
C VAL A 11 -24.65 -18.07 18.12
N LEU A 12 -24.84 -17.45 19.30
CA LEU A 12 -24.39 -16.09 19.57
C LEU A 12 -22.85 -15.97 19.59
N LEU A 13 -22.15 -16.95 20.18
CA LEU A 13 -20.69 -17.02 20.19
C LEU A 13 -20.09 -17.17 18.79
N PHE A 14 -20.70 -18.00 17.93
CA PHE A 14 -20.24 -18.14 16.54
C PHE A 14 -20.46 -16.87 15.70
N ALA A 15 -21.53 -16.10 15.96
CA ALA A 15 -21.77 -14.84 15.26
C ALA A 15 -20.69 -13.78 15.56
N ILE A 16 -20.17 -13.74 16.79
CA ILE A 16 -19.12 -12.80 17.22
C ILE A 16 -17.75 -13.18 16.65
N LEU A 17 -17.52 -14.47 16.37
CA LEU A 17 -16.26 -14.95 15.77
C LEU A 17 -16.18 -14.74 14.25
N LEU A 18 -17.33 -14.54 13.57
CA LEU A 18 -17.39 -14.27 12.12
C LEU A 18 -17.34 -12.79 11.77
N THR A 19 -17.52 -11.89 12.74
CA THR A 19 -17.09 -10.49 12.62
C THR A 19 -15.57 -10.44 12.76
N GLY A 20 -14.87 -10.89 11.71
CA GLY A 20 -13.46 -10.55 11.53
C GLY A 20 -13.33 -9.03 11.57
N CYS A 21 -12.24 -8.52 12.17
CA CYS A 21 -11.90 -7.11 12.14
C CYS A 21 -11.79 -6.64 10.68
N SER A 22 -12.90 -6.20 10.09
CA SER A 22 -12.89 -5.36 8.92
C SER A 22 -12.54 -3.97 9.41
N SER A 23 -11.25 -3.68 9.53
CA SER A 23 -10.81 -2.30 9.72
C SER A 23 -11.01 -1.59 8.38
N GLU A 24 -12.14 -0.90 8.27
CA GLU A 24 -12.48 0.00 7.15
C GLU A 24 -11.31 0.94 6.81
N GLU A 25 -10.54 1.33 7.83
CA GLU A 25 -9.29 2.09 7.70
C GLU A 25 -8.18 1.35 6.96
N ALA A 26 -8.00 0.04 7.18
CA ALA A 26 -6.98 -0.73 6.46
C ALA A 26 -7.33 -0.85 4.97
N GLN A 27 -8.61 -1.02 4.64
CA GLN A 27 -9.07 -1.07 3.26
C GLN A 27 -8.87 0.28 2.56
N LYS A 28 -9.27 1.40 3.19
CA LYS A 28 -9.08 2.75 2.66
C LYS A 28 -7.59 3.08 2.41
N ASN A 29 -6.72 2.63 3.31
CA ASN A 29 -5.27 2.82 3.15
C ASN A 29 -4.70 2.01 1.97
N ALA A 30 -5.17 0.78 1.78
CA ALA A 30 -4.76 -0.05 0.65
C ALA A 30 -5.20 0.56 -0.69
N GLU A 31 -6.44 1.05 -0.77
CA GLU A 31 -6.97 1.71 -1.97
C GLU A 31 -6.20 3.01 -2.30
N SER A 32 -5.87 3.81 -1.29
CA SER A 32 -5.07 5.03 -1.44
C SER A 32 -3.65 4.73 -1.93
N PHE A 33 -3.00 3.72 -1.36
CA PHE A 33 -1.66 3.27 -1.78
C PHE A 33 -1.66 2.76 -3.22
N GLN A 34 -2.65 1.94 -3.58
CA GLN A 34 -2.82 1.43 -4.95
C GLN A 34 -3.04 2.57 -5.95
N SER A 35 -3.82 3.59 -5.57
CA SER A 35 -4.03 4.78 -6.39
C SER A 35 -2.72 5.56 -6.61
N GLY A 36 -1.91 5.74 -5.57
CA GLY A 36 -0.60 6.40 -5.67
C GLY A 36 0.41 5.63 -6.53
N MET A 37 0.42 4.28 -6.47
CA MET A 37 1.25 3.48 -7.38
C MET A 37 0.84 3.67 -8.84
N ASN A 38 -0.46 3.68 -9.12
CA ASN A 38 -0.97 3.82 -10.47
C ASN A 38 -0.67 5.19 -11.09
N SER A 39 -0.66 6.26 -10.29
CA SER A 39 -0.27 7.60 -10.78
C SER A 39 1.21 7.66 -11.13
N VAL A 40 2.08 7.11 -10.27
CA VAL A 40 3.53 7.17 -10.45
C VAL A 40 4.00 6.29 -11.63
N ILE A 41 3.35 5.16 -11.89
CA ILE A 41 3.71 4.28 -13.02
C ILE A 41 3.28 4.89 -14.37
N ARG A 42 2.21 5.69 -14.42
CA ARG A 42 1.68 6.24 -15.68
C ARG A 42 2.41 7.48 -16.19
N ASP A 43 3.04 8.26 -15.31
CA ASP A 43 3.74 9.49 -15.70
C ASP A 43 5.18 9.50 -15.14
N PRO A 44 6.17 9.08 -15.94
CA PRO A 44 7.58 9.09 -15.56
C PRO A 44 8.16 10.51 -15.39
N SER A 45 7.46 11.55 -15.90
CA SER A 45 7.90 12.95 -15.80
C SER A 45 7.64 13.58 -14.44
N VAL A 46 6.99 12.84 -13.53
CA VAL A 46 7.04 13.10 -12.08
C VAL A 46 8.42 12.65 -11.55
N ALA A 47 9.49 13.09 -12.22
CA ALA A 47 10.78 13.23 -11.60
C ALA A 47 10.62 14.26 -10.49
N PHE A 48 10.99 13.85 -9.28
CA PHE A 48 10.90 14.61 -8.05
C PHE A 48 11.44 16.04 -8.22
N SER A 49 10.56 17.01 -8.47
CA SER A 49 10.75 18.33 -7.89
C SER A 49 10.44 18.16 -6.41
N GLN A 50 11.25 18.78 -5.55
CA GLN A 50 11.13 18.76 -4.09
C GLN A 50 9.77 19.32 -3.58
N GLU A 51 8.88 19.67 -4.50
CA GLU A 51 7.58 20.33 -4.36
C GLU A 51 6.40 19.42 -4.74
N ALA A 52 6.66 18.25 -5.35
CA ALA A 52 5.64 17.28 -5.77
C ALA A 52 5.66 16.04 -4.88
N GLU A 53 5.54 16.24 -3.57
CA GLU A 53 5.06 15.18 -2.70
C GLU A 53 3.64 14.85 -3.18
N ILE A 54 3.43 13.71 -3.83
CA ILE A 54 2.09 13.12 -3.85
C ILE A 54 1.84 12.66 -2.42
N GLN A 55 1.50 13.62 -1.54
CA GLN A 55 0.93 13.35 -0.24
C GLN A 55 -0.41 12.67 -0.53
N THR A 56 -0.41 11.35 -0.64
CA THR A 56 -1.68 10.61 -0.50
C THR A 56 -2.25 10.88 0.90
N THR A 57 -1.38 11.23 1.86
CA THR A 57 -1.61 11.95 3.13
C THR A 57 -0.23 12.33 3.71
N GLU A 58 -0.11 13.25 4.69
CA GLU A 58 1.18 13.64 5.35
C GLU A 58 2.03 12.46 5.87
N ASN A 59 1.44 11.27 5.93
CA ASN A 59 2.03 10.04 6.43
C ASN A 59 2.36 9.01 5.34
N GLN A 60 2.17 9.28 4.06
CA GLN A 60 2.43 8.32 2.99
C GLN A 60 3.09 8.98 1.78
N PHE A 61 4.10 8.32 1.20
CA PHE A 61 4.59 8.67 -0.13
C PHE A 61 4.91 7.42 -0.95
N ILE A 62 4.82 7.57 -2.27
CA ILE A 62 5.36 6.69 -3.31
C ILE A 62 6.03 7.59 -4.34
N PHE A 63 7.24 7.26 -4.78
CA PHE A 63 7.90 7.93 -5.90
C PHE A 63 8.79 6.96 -6.69
N VAL A 64 9.17 7.35 -7.91
CA VAL A 64 10.16 6.65 -8.72
C VAL A 64 11.51 7.33 -8.57
N TRP A 65 12.54 6.55 -8.29
CA TRP A 65 13.92 6.98 -8.28
C TRP A 65 14.70 6.25 -9.37
N THR A 66 15.47 7.00 -10.15
CA THR A 66 16.38 6.45 -11.16
C THR A 66 17.79 6.48 -10.60
N ASP A 67 18.43 5.32 -10.54
CA ASP A 67 19.85 5.23 -10.19
C ASP A 67 20.70 5.94 -11.26
N PRO A 68 21.55 6.91 -10.90
CA PRO A 68 22.23 7.75 -11.88
C PRO A 68 23.29 7.00 -12.71
N ASP A 69 23.84 5.90 -12.19
CA ASP A 69 24.93 5.15 -12.81
C ASP A 69 24.39 4.02 -13.70
N THR A 70 23.37 3.31 -13.23
CA THR A 70 22.81 2.12 -13.88
C THR A 70 21.52 2.39 -14.64
N LYS A 71 20.89 3.55 -14.41
CA LYS A 71 19.59 3.96 -14.98
C LYS A 71 18.42 3.05 -14.61
N ILE A 72 18.60 2.14 -13.66
CA ILE A 72 17.52 1.30 -13.14
C ILE A 72 16.52 2.18 -12.39
N GLN A 73 15.23 2.01 -12.71
CA GLN A 73 14.16 2.67 -11.96
C GLN A 73 13.70 1.82 -10.78
N TYR A 74 13.49 2.47 -9.65
CA TYR A 74 12.97 1.88 -8.42
C TYR A 74 11.71 2.59 -7.98
N ILE A 75 10.76 1.83 -7.45
CA ILE A 75 9.61 2.37 -6.72
C ILE A 75 10.01 2.43 -5.25
N VAL A 76 10.01 3.63 -4.68
CA VAL A 76 10.30 3.89 -3.27
C VAL A 76 9.01 4.30 -2.58
N TYR A 77 8.70 3.67 -1.44
CA TYR A 77 7.47 3.98 -0.72
C TYR A 77 7.67 3.96 0.78
N ARG A 78 6.86 4.76 1.49
CA ARG A 78 6.75 4.69 2.93
C ARG A 78 5.32 4.97 3.40
N GLN A 79 4.98 4.36 4.53
CA GLN A 79 3.83 4.71 5.35
C GLN A 79 4.29 4.91 6.79
N LYS A 80 4.00 6.09 7.33
CA LYS A 80 4.13 6.44 8.74
C LYS A 80 2.80 6.15 9.44
N SER A 81 2.87 5.59 10.64
CA SER A 81 1.72 5.39 11.53
C SER A 81 2.14 5.74 12.96
N GLY A 82 1.82 6.96 13.40
CA GLY A 82 2.29 7.48 14.69
C GLY A 82 3.82 7.57 14.76
N TYR A 83 4.42 6.91 15.77
CA TYR A 83 5.88 6.76 15.95
C TYR A 83 6.47 5.53 15.24
N ALA A 84 5.65 4.75 14.53
CA ALA A 84 6.05 3.58 13.78
C ALA A 84 5.83 3.79 12.27
N GLY A 85 6.20 2.80 11.47
CA GLY A 85 5.97 2.83 10.03
C GLY A 85 6.61 1.65 9.31
N PHE A 86 6.32 1.55 8.03
CA PHE A 86 6.99 0.64 7.12
C PHE A 86 7.30 1.36 5.82
N GLY A 87 8.26 0.83 5.09
CA GLY A 87 8.65 1.34 3.79
C GLY A 87 9.51 0.32 3.07
N GLY A 88 9.78 0.60 1.81
CA GLY A 88 10.55 -0.30 0.98
C GLY A 88 11.00 0.34 -0.31
N ILE A 89 11.87 -0.39 -0.98
CA ILE A 89 12.36 -0.11 -2.32
C ILE A 89 12.28 -1.39 -3.13
N THR A 90 11.72 -1.31 -4.35
CA THR A 90 11.67 -2.43 -5.29
C THR A 90 12.04 -1.96 -6.68
N PRO A 91 12.82 -2.73 -7.46
CA PRO A 91 13.04 -2.39 -8.86
C PRO A 91 11.71 -2.41 -9.61
N ARG A 92 11.56 -1.48 -10.54
CA ARG A 92 10.48 -1.55 -11.54
C ARG A 92 10.87 -2.58 -12.59
N LEU A 93 9.90 -3.42 -12.96
CA LEU A 93 10.10 -4.47 -13.95
C LEU A 93 9.25 -4.20 -15.19
N ASN A 94 9.77 -4.60 -16.34
CA ASN A 94 9.00 -4.75 -17.58
C ASN A 94 8.01 -5.93 -17.45
N ALA A 95 7.09 -6.06 -18.40
CA ALA A 95 6.13 -7.16 -18.43
C ALA A 95 6.79 -8.55 -18.53
N ASP A 96 8.00 -8.62 -19.07
CA ASP A 96 8.82 -9.84 -19.19
C ASP A 96 9.65 -10.15 -17.92
N GLY A 97 9.57 -9.30 -16.89
CA GLY A 97 10.31 -9.44 -15.65
C GLY A 97 11.74 -8.89 -15.68
N SER A 98 12.21 -8.35 -16.80
CA SER A 98 13.49 -7.63 -16.86
C SER A 98 13.42 -6.29 -16.11
N LEU A 99 14.57 -5.76 -15.68
CA LEU A 99 14.65 -4.46 -15.04
C LEU A 99 14.21 -3.36 -16.01
N TYR A 100 13.38 -2.44 -15.52
CA TYR A 100 13.09 -1.21 -16.25
C TYR A 100 14.29 -0.26 -16.13
N ILE A 101 14.88 0.05 -17.28
CA ILE A 101 16.01 0.96 -17.40
C ILE A 101 15.51 2.22 -18.09
N SER A 102 15.71 3.37 -17.46
CA SER A 102 15.36 4.66 -18.04
C SER A 102 16.22 4.92 -19.27
N GLU A 103 15.58 5.24 -20.38
CA GLU A 103 16.21 5.89 -21.51
C GLU A 103 16.29 7.37 -21.10
N ASP A 104 17.48 7.91 -20.79
CA ASP A 104 17.63 9.34 -20.51
C ASP A 104 17.13 10.20 -21.69
#